data_AF-A0A7J2Z1Z3-F1
#
_entry.id   AF-A0A7J2Z1Z3-F1
#
_cell.length_a   1.000
_cell.length_b   1.000
_cell.length_c   1.000
_cell.angle_alpha   90.00
_cell.angle_beta   90.00
_cell.angle_gamma   90.00
#
_symmetry.space_group_name_H-M   'P 1'
#
loop_
_entity.id
_entity.type
_entity.pdbx_description
1 polymer ?
#
loop_
_entity_poly.entity_id
_entity_poly.type
_entity_poly.pdbx_seq_one_letter_code
_entity_poly.pdbx_strand_id
1 'polypeptide(L)'
;MNKKGMILLFAALFVGMLFLSGCTSTKKCKVDTDCAKWQVCNASKCVAGPGFCDTSSDCQSYEQCNSKTHTCTVKTGMCNTNADCPDWQECDVASHECRVKVGFCIDSTYCTRDYEVCDSTTHKCVPKQGKCNTDYDCEGWQLCNTTTNTCYARQGYCMSKLDCNPWEDCDDRTNKCKLREGYCANDASCQKWQSCDLSTHRCITATGFCGVDSDCDSWQYCSQSSHTCVARKGFCSTTSDCVGGPAGYEFCDISSHTCKLVAGKCAADSDCKEWETCNLQTRTCVAKSGYCNSNSDCSSGQGCDTTIHRCYNLYCMTDSDCSAGYKCSFVSRSCYKV
;
A
#
# COMPACT_ATOMS: atom_id res chain seq x y z
N MET A 1 -14.99 -47.66 36.83
CA MET A 1 -16.20 -48.21 37.49
C MET A 1 -17.39 -47.97 36.57
N ASN A 2 -18.35 -48.90 36.57
CA ASN A 2 -19.54 -49.07 35.69
C ASN A 2 -19.23 -49.66 34.30
N LYS A 3 -19.38 -50.96 34.01
CA LYS A 3 -20.21 -52.08 34.49
C LYS A 3 -21.68 -52.05 34.01
N LYS A 4 -22.02 -53.12 33.27
CA LYS A 4 -23.34 -53.71 32.91
C LYS A 4 -23.93 -53.25 31.55
N GLY A 5 -24.41 -54.11 30.65
CA GLY A 5 -24.61 -55.58 30.64
C GLY A 5 -24.89 -56.04 29.19
N MET A 6 -24.40 -57.21 28.75
CA MET A 6 -25.03 -58.56 28.90
C MET A 6 -26.18 -58.73 27.87
N ILE A 7 -26.16 -59.64 26.88
CA ILE A 7 -26.56 -61.07 26.91
C ILE A 7 -26.52 -61.61 25.45
N LEU A 8 -25.62 -62.55 25.12
CA LEU A 8 -25.86 -63.99 24.76
C LEU A 8 -26.49 -64.31 23.39
N LEU A 9 -25.78 -65.08 22.55
CA LEU A 9 -26.01 -66.54 22.40
C LEU A 9 -24.97 -67.23 21.49
N PHE A 10 -24.59 -68.41 21.94
CA PHE A 10 -23.64 -69.40 21.39
C PHE A 10 -24.08 -70.02 20.06
N ALA A 11 -23.11 -70.40 19.21
CA ALA A 11 -22.86 -71.82 18.84
C ALA A 11 -21.75 -71.98 17.77
N ALA A 12 -20.89 -72.99 18.02
CA ALA A 12 -20.20 -73.86 17.06
C ALA A 12 -19.14 -73.25 16.12
N LEU A 13 -18.00 -73.86 15.81
CA LEU A 13 -17.37 -75.13 16.19
C LEU A 13 -15.91 -75.06 15.67
N PHE A 14 -15.00 -75.75 16.36
CA PHE A 14 -13.79 -76.38 15.82
C PHE A 14 -13.61 -76.35 14.29
N VAL A 15 -12.52 -75.74 13.78
CA VAL A 15 -11.62 -76.22 12.69
C VAL A 15 -10.43 -75.24 12.69
N GLY A 16 -9.21 -75.69 13.01
CA GLY A 16 -8.23 -75.88 11.94
C GLY A 16 -6.85 -75.35 12.31
N MET A 17 -6.21 -76.02 13.26
CA MET A 17 -4.76 -75.99 13.47
C MET A 17 -4.12 -76.76 12.31
N LEU A 18 -3.47 -76.08 11.34
CA LEU A 18 -2.45 -76.62 10.41
C LEU A 18 -2.19 -75.64 9.25
N PHE A 19 -1.19 -74.75 9.38
CA PHE A 19 -0.50 -74.15 8.23
C PHE A 19 0.93 -73.76 8.64
N LEU A 20 1.77 -74.78 8.90
CA LEU A 20 3.23 -74.65 8.92
C LEU A 20 3.82 -75.90 8.27
N SER A 21 3.75 -75.94 6.96
CA SER A 21 4.61 -76.78 6.12
C SER A 21 4.47 -76.28 4.69
N GLY A 22 5.56 -75.76 4.14
CA GLY A 22 5.65 -75.33 2.76
C GLY A 22 5.28 -76.49 1.81
N CYS A 23 4.70 -76.13 0.67
CA CYS A 23 4.42 -77.05 -0.42
C CYS A 23 5.73 -77.59 -1.00
N THR A 24 6.31 -78.65 -0.43
CA THR A 24 7.30 -79.46 -1.14
C THR A 24 6.55 -80.38 -2.09
N SER A 25 6.85 -80.32 -3.39
CA SER A 25 6.26 -81.19 -4.41
C SER A 25 6.42 -82.67 -4.03
N THR A 26 5.33 -83.30 -3.58
CA THR A 26 5.28 -84.73 -3.21
C THR A 26 5.04 -85.65 -4.42
N LYS A 27 5.32 -85.16 -5.64
CA LYS A 27 5.27 -86.02 -6.84
C LYS A 27 6.50 -86.91 -6.90
N LYS A 28 6.25 -88.22 -6.88
CA LYS A 28 7.26 -89.24 -7.18
C LYS A 28 7.55 -89.23 -8.68
N CYS A 29 8.82 -89.25 -9.06
CA CYS A 29 9.28 -89.30 -10.45
C CYS A 29 10.17 -90.52 -10.67
N LYS A 30 10.28 -90.98 -11.93
CA LYS A 30 11.26 -91.98 -12.38
C LYS A 30 12.24 -91.40 -13.39
N VAL A 31 11.80 -90.43 -14.18
CA VAL A 31 12.58 -89.69 -15.18
C VAL A 31 12.23 -88.20 -15.13
N ASP A 32 13.07 -87.32 -15.66
CA ASP A 32 12.88 -85.86 -15.60
C ASP A 32 11.56 -85.39 -16.24
N THR A 33 11.08 -86.11 -17.26
CA THR A 33 9.81 -85.80 -17.95
C THR A 33 8.57 -85.98 -17.07
N ASP A 34 8.70 -86.66 -15.92
CA ASP A 34 7.63 -86.82 -14.94
C ASP A 34 7.44 -85.55 -14.08
N CYS A 35 8.41 -84.64 -14.14
CA CYS A 35 8.45 -83.39 -13.39
C CYS A 35 8.03 -82.19 -14.27
N ALA A 36 7.76 -81.05 -13.63
CA ALA A 36 7.51 -79.81 -14.38
C ALA A 36 8.75 -79.41 -15.19
N LYS A 37 8.60 -78.60 -16.26
CA LYS A 37 9.71 -78.19 -17.14
C LYS A 37 10.90 -77.51 -16.44
N TRP A 38 10.70 -77.03 -15.21
CA TRP A 38 11.71 -76.37 -14.36
C TRP A 38 12.29 -77.31 -13.28
N GLN A 39 11.89 -78.58 -13.25
CA GLN A 39 12.28 -79.59 -12.27
C GLN A 39 13.02 -80.76 -12.91
N VAL A 40 13.88 -81.41 -12.14
CA VAL A 40 14.57 -82.66 -12.49
C VAL A 40 14.27 -83.73 -11.47
N CYS A 41 14.32 -84.99 -11.88
CA CYS A 41 14.07 -86.12 -11.00
C CYS A 41 15.34 -86.51 -10.25
N ASN A 42 15.40 -86.21 -8.94
CA ASN A 42 16.51 -86.63 -8.09
C ASN A 42 15.99 -87.56 -6.98
N ALA A 43 16.55 -88.78 -6.91
CA ALA A 43 16.18 -89.79 -5.91
C ALA A 43 14.65 -90.02 -5.79
N SER A 44 13.97 -90.11 -6.93
CA SER A 44 12.51 -90.27 -7.04
C SER A 44 11.66 -89.10 -6.52
N LYS A 45 12.23 -87.90 -6.38
CA LYS A 45 11.53 -86.65 -6.06
C LYS A 45 11.82 -85.60 -7.14
N CYS A 46 10.78 -84.87 -7.57
CA CYS A 46 10.97 -83.70 -8.42
C CYS A 46 11.58 -82.57 -7.60
N VAL A 47 12.83 -82.20 -7.90
CA VAL A 47 13.54 -81.07 -7.29
C VAL A 47 13.77 -80.00 -8.36
N ALA A 48 14.01 -78.75 -7.96
CA ALA A 48 14.31 -77.69 -8.91
C ALA A 48 15.54 -78.06 -9.77
N GLY A 49 15.43 -77.89 -11.09
CA GLY A 49 16.52 -78.12 -12.03
C GLY A 49 17.60 -77.03 -11.93
N PRO A 50 18.80 -77.25 -12.50
CA PRO A 50 19.84 -76.22 -12.54
C PRO A 50 19.33 -74.90 -13.13
N GLY A 51 19.46 -73.81 -12.39
CA GLY A 51 18.98 -72.47 -12.79
C GLY A 51 17.52 -72.17 -12.44
N PHE A 52 16.80 -73.12 -11.82
CA PHE A 52 15.44 -72.94 -11.31
C PHE A 52 15.39 -73.08 -9.79
N CYS A 53 14.30 -72.61 -9.18
CA CYS A 53 14.08 -72.65 -7.74
C CYS A 53 12.66 -73.12 -7.41
N ASP A 54 12.53 -73.82 -6.27
CA ASP A 54 11.24 -74.17 -5.65
C ASP A 54 10.96 -73.24 -4.46
N THR A 55 12.03 -72.84 -3.76
CA THR A 55 12.00 -71.96 -2.60
C THR A 55 13.15 -70.95 -2.65
N SER A 56 13.05 -69.86 -1.87
CA SER A 56 14.13 -68.87 -1.81
C SER A 56 15.44 -69.40 -1.18
N SER A 57 15.45 -70.58 -0.56
CA SER A 57 16.68 -71.24 -0.11
C SER A 57 17.46 -71.90 -1.25
N ASP A 58 16.84 -72.09 -2.41
CA ASP A 58 17.51 -72.60 -3.62
C ASP A 58 18.28 -71.49 -4.35
N CYS A 59 18.09 -70.23 -3.94
CA CYS A 59 18.72 -69.04 -4.51
C CYS A 59 19.84 -68.52 -3.61
N GLN A 60 20.65 -67.58 -4.13
CA GLN A 60 21.63 -66.87 -3.32
C GLN A 60 20.96 -66.09 -2.19
N SER A 61 21.71 -65.77 -1.13
CA SER A 61 21.18 -65.09 0.06
C SER A 61 20.50 -63.74 -0.25
N TYR A 62 20.89 -63.08 -1.34
CA TYR A 62 20.37 -61.79 -1.82
C TYR A 62 19.29 -61.94 -2.92
N GLU A 63 18.90 -63.17 -3.26
CA GLU A 63 17.88 -63.50 -4.25
C GLU A 63 16.67 -64.19 -3.61
N GLN A 64 15.52 -64.08 -4.25
CA GLN A 64 14.28 -64.75 -3.87
C GLN A 64 13.71 -65.53 -5.05
N CYS A 65 13.10 -66.67 -4.77
CA CYS A 65 12.49 -67.47 -5.79
C CYS A 65 11.18 -66.83 -6.27
N ASN A 66 11.10 -66.49 -7.56
CA ASN A 66 9.85 -66.07 -8.16
C ASN A 66 8.97 -67.30 -8.42
N SER A 67 7.92 -67.47 -7.63
CA SER A 67 7.04 -68.64 -7.68
C SER A 67 6.25 -68.81 -8.98
N LYS A 68 6.22 -67.80 -9.88
CA LYS A 68 5.57 -67.90 -11.19
C LYS A 68 6.51 -68.39 -12.28
N THR A 69 7.75 -67.91 -12.26
CA THR A 69 8.75 -68.23 -13.29
C THR A 69 9.71 -69.34 -12.84
N HIS A 70 9.71 -69.68 -11.55
CA HIS A 70 10.65 -70.60 -10.90
C HIS A 70 12.11 -70.19 -11.10
N THR A 71 12.37 -68.88 -11.19
CA THR A 71 13.72 -68.32 -11.36
C THR A 71 14.08 -67.47 -10.16
N CYS A 72 15.36 -67.45 -9.80
CA CYS A 72 15.89 -66.58 -8.77
C CYS A 72 15.90 -65.13 -9.29
N THR A 73 15.29 -64.24 -8.53
CA THR A 73 15.26 -62.80 -8.79
C THR A 73 15.86 -62.06 -7.60
N VAL A 74 16.62 -61.01 -7.85
CA VAL A 74 17.18 -60.18 -6.78
C VAL A 74 16.09 -59.66 -5.84
N LYS A 75 16.35 -59.69 -4.53
CA LYS A 75 15.47 -59.10 -3.52
C LYS A 75 15.44 -57.58 -3.68
N THR A 76 14.36 -56.95 -3.24
CA THR A 76 14.28 -55.48 -3.17
C THR A 76 15.44 -54.92 -2.35
N GLY A 77 16.18 -53.97 -2.91
CA GLY A 77 17.38 -53.37 -2.29
C GLY A 77 18.68 -54.15 -2.51
N MET A 78 18.61 -55.30 -3.19
CA MET A 78 19.76 -56.12 -3.59
C MET A 78 19.98 -56.06 -5.11
N CYS A 79 21.16 -56.45 -5.56
CA CYS A 79 21.55 -56.33 -6.96
C CYS A 79 22.61 -57.36 -7.40
N ASN A 80 22.59 -57.67 -8.69
CA ASN A 80 23.70 -58.32 -9.40
C ASN A 80 24.45 -57.30 -10.27
N THR A 81 23.74 -56.31 -10.80
CA THR A 81 24.26 -55.24 -11.65
C THR A 81 23.61 -53.91 -11.31
N ASN A 82 24.13 -52.81 -11.85
CA ASN A 82 23.53 -51.48 -11.70
C ASN A 82 22.10 -51.38 -12.25
N ALA A 83 21.69 -52.26 -13.16
CA ALA A 83 20.34 -52.26 -13.73
C ALA A 83 19.26 -52.75 -12.74
N ASP A 84 19.68 -53.43 -11.67
CA ASP A 84 18.78 -53.91 -10.62
C ASP A 84 18.44 -52.81 -9.59
N CYS A 85 19.20 -51.72 -9.60
CA CYS A 85 19.03 -50.60 -8.69
C CYS A 85 18.31 -49.42 -9.38
N PRO A 86 17.57 -48.59 -8.62
CA PRO A 86 17.09 -47.30 -9.11
C PRO A 86 18.23 -46.45 -9.70
N ASP A 87 17.92 -45.54 -10.62
CA ASP A 87 18.94 -44.74 -11.32
C ASP A 87 19.87 -43.94 -10.37
N TRP A 88 19.41 -43.60 -9.17
CA TRP A 88 20.15 -42.88 -8.13
C TRP A 88 20.98 -43.79 -7.20
N GLN A 89 20.91 -45.11 -7.39
CA GLN A 89 21.69 -46.13 -6.67
C GLN A 89 22.59 -46.92 -7.64
N GLU A 90 23.68 -47.46 -7.12
CA GLU A 90 24.60 -48.36 -7.81
C GLU A 90 24.75 -49.67 -7.03
N CYS A 91 25.09 -50.72 -7.76
CA CYS A 91 25.27 -52.03 -7.17
C CYS A 91 26.66 -52.17 -6.56
N ASP A 92 26.72 -52.36 -5.25
CA ASP A 92 27.94 -52.86 -4.62
C ASP A 92 28.02 -54.37 -4.84
N VAL A 93 28.74 -54.78 -5.87
CA VAL A 93 28.90 -56.20 -6.24
C VAL A 93 29.57 -57.05 -5.16
N ALA A 94 30.23 -56.45 -4.16
CA ALA A 94 30.84 -57.20 -3.06
C ALA A 94 29.81 -57.57 -1.98
N SER A 95 28.85 -56.67 -1.68
CA SER A 95 27.78 -56.92 -0.71
C SER A 95 26.44 -57.32 -1.35
N HIS A 96 26.32 -57.20 -2.68
CA HIS A 96 25.08 -57.34 -3.44
C HIS A 96 23.97 -56.36 -3.02
N GLU A 97 24.32 -55.21 -2.42
CA GLU A 97 23.36 -54.20 -1.96
C GLU A 97 23.36 -52.99 -2.91
N CYS A 98 22.18 -52.43 -3.17
CA CYS A 98 22.06 -51.15 -3.85
C CYS A 98 22.48 -50.02 -2.90
N ARG A 99 23.61 -49.37 -3.20
CA ARG A 99 24.11 -48.22 -2.45
C ARG A 99 23.84 -46.92 -3.18
N VAL A 100 23.80 -45.81 -2.45
CA VAL A 100 23.61 -44.48 -3.03
C VAL A 100 24.78 -44.13 -3.93
N LYS A 101 24.51 -43.72 -5.18
CA LYS A 101 25.55 -43.18 -6.07
C LYS A 101 26.09 -41.87 -5.53
N VAL A 102 27.37 -41.59 -5.80
CA VAL A 102 27.96 -40.27 -5.53
C VAL A 102 27.13 -39.18 -6.21
N GLY A 103 26.76 -38.15 -5.44
CA GLY A 103 25.91 -37.04 -5.89
C GLY A 103 24.41 -37.24 -5.63
N PHE A 104 24.01 -38.38 -5.07
CA PHE A 104 22.64 -38.65 -4.62
C PHE A 104 22.57 -38.80 -3.09
N CYS A 105 21.35 -38.85 -2.56
CA CYS A 105 21.08 -38.95 -1.13
C CYS A 105 19.84 -39.81 -0.83
N ILE A 106 19.84 -40.45 0.34
CA ILE A 106 18.63 -41.06 0.94
C ILE A 106 18.05 -40.14 2.01
N ASP A 107 18.92 -39.51 2.78
CA ASP A 107 18.59 -38.57 3.82
C ASP A 107 19.65 -37.45 3.87
N SER A 108 19.45 -36.48 4.76
CA SER A 108 20.29 -35.29 4.83
C SER A 108 21.71 -35.55 5.36
N THR A 109 22.00 -36.73 5.91
CA THR A 109 23.36 -37.09 6.36
C THR A 109 24.30 -37.34 5.18
N TYR A 110 23.76 -37.59 3.99
CA TYR A 110 24.52 -37.72 2.74
C TYR A 110 24.92 -36.35 2.16
N CYS A 111 24.32 -35.26 2.65
CA CYS A 111 24.63 -33.92 2.19
C CYS A 111 25.78 -33.34 3.02
N THR A 112 26.87 -32.98 2.35
CA THR A 112 28.11 -32.51 3.00
C THR A 112 28.00 -31.07 3.48
N ARG A 113 27.09 -30.30 2.89
CA ARG A 113 26.83 -28.91 3.25
C ARG A 113 25.71 -28.87 4.28
N ASP A 114 25.97 -28.21 5.39
CA ASP A 114 25.05 -28.03 6.51
C ASP A 114 23.76 -27.28 6.13
N TYR A 115 23.80 -26.50 5.05
CA TYR A 115 22.67 -25.77 4.50
C TYR A 115 21.87 -26.54 3.43
N GLU A 116 22.24 -27.78 3.11
CA GLU A 116 21.52 -28.64 2.17
C GLU A 116 20.68 -29.70 2.91
N VAL A 117 19.66 -30.21 2.22
CA VAL A 117 18.75 -31.27 2.67
C VAL A 117 18.54 -32.23 1.50
N CYS A 118 18.30 -33.50 1.80
CA CYS A 118 17.97 -34.46 0.76
C CYS A 118 16.53 -34.25 0.26
N ASP A 119 16.36 -33.96 -1.02
CA ASP A 119 15.06 -33.99 -1.68
C ASP A 119 14.67 -35.46 -1.96
N SER A 120 13.62 -35.94 -1.30
CA SER A 120 13.21 -37.36 -1.38
C SER A 120 12.60 -37.77 -2.72
N THR A 121 12.33 -36.82 -3.62
CA THR A 121 11.73 -37.08 -4.94
C THR A 121 12.82 -37.23 -5.99
N THR A 122 13.82 -36.35 -5.96
CA THR A 122 14.93 -36.30 -6.91
C THR A 122 16.17 -37.04 -6.40
N HIS A 123 16.20 -37.39 -5.11
CA HIS A 123 17.34 -37.99 -4.41
C HIS A 123 18.61 -37.14 -4.51
N LYS A 124 18.48 -35.82 -4.58
CA LYS A 124 19.61 -34.89 -4.66
C LYS A 124 19.64 -33.98 -3.44
N CYS A 125 20.85 -33.58 -3.05
CA CYS A 125 21.03 -32.54 -2.05
C CYS A 125 20.62 -31.20 -2.65
N VAL A 126 19.61 -30.58 -2.06
CA VAL A 126 19.11 -29.25 -2.46
C VAL A 126 19.28 -28.28 -1.30
N PRO A 127 19.47 -26.98 -1.57
CA PRO A 127 19.53 -25.98 -0.50
C PRO A 127 18.24 -25.97 0.34
N LYS A 128 18.38 -25.76 1.66
CA LYS A 128 17.26 -25.48 2.57
C LYS A 128 16.57 -24.18 2.17
N GLN A 129 15.34 -23.97 2.63
CA GLN A 129 14.61 -22.72 2.38
C GLN A 129 15.43 -21.49 2.80
N GLY A 130 15.55 -20.51 1.90
CA GLY A 130 16.36 -19.30 2.08
C GLY A 130 17.87 -19.49 1.88
N LYS A 131 18.30 -20.71 1.56
CA LYS A 131 19.68 -21.05 1.17
C LYS A 131 19.74 -21.31 -0.32
N CYS A 132 20.94 -21.21 -0.90
CA CYS A 132 21.10 -21.34 -2.34
C CYS A 132 22.53 -21.75 -2.71
N ASN A 133 22.66 -22.37 -3.89
CA ASN A 133 23.93 -22.57 -4.59
C ASN A 133 24.04 -21.63 -5.80
N THR A 134 22.90 -21.32 -6.43
CA THR A 134 22.75 -20.43 -7.58
C THR A 134 21.47 -19.61 -7.47
N ASP A 135 21.30 -18.61 -8.34
CA ASP A 135 20.09 -17.78 -8.38
C ASP A 135 18.80 -18.59 -8.65
N TYR A 136 18.91 -19.75 -9.30
CA TYR A 136 17.76 -20.61 -9.61
C TYR A 136 17.19 -21.32 -8.37
N ASP A 137 17.93 -21.37 -7.27
CA ASP A 137 17.46 -21.95 -6.01
C ASP A 137 16.62 -20.97 -5.20
N CYS A 138 16.62 -19.68 -5.59
CA CYS A 138 15.90 -18.62 -4.90
C CYS A 138 14.58 -18.29 -5.61
N GLU A 139 13.70 -17.58 -4.90
CA GLU A 139 12.48 -17.06 -5.51
C GLU A 139 12.79 -16.09 -6.64
N GLY A 140 11.86 -15.95 -7.59
CA GLY A 140 12.07 -15.14 -8.79
C GLY A 140 12.33 -13.64 -8.55
N TRP A 141 12.27 -13.16 -7.31
CA TRP A 141 12.59 -11.80 -6.85
C TRP A 141 13.87 -11.69 -6.00
N GLN A 142 14.55 -12.81 -5.76
CA GLN A 142 15.75 -12.93 -4.97
C GLN A 142 16.98 -13.21 -5.85
N LEU A 143 18.17 -13.11 -5.25
CA LEU A 143 19.45 -13.56 -5.80
C LEU A 143 20.18 -14.40 -4.76
N CYS A 144 21.12 -15.23 -5.22
CA CYS A 144 21.95 -16.03 -4.37
C CYS A 144 23.25 -15.31 -4.02
N ASN A 145 23.51 -15.09 -2.73
CA ASN A 145 24.85 -14.76 -2.28
C ASN A 145 25.64 -16.07 -2.14
N THR A 146 26.48 -16.38 -3.13
CA THR A 146 27.27 -17.62 -3.17
C THR A 146 28.39 -17.69 -2.12
N THR A 147 28.71 -16.57 -1.45
CA THR A 147 29.68 -16.57 -0.35
C THR A 147 29.03 -17.03 0.96
N THR A 148 27.78 -16.62 1.21
CA THR A 148 27.03 -16.99 2.42
C THR A 148 26.02 -18.11 2.19
N ASN A 149 25.82 -18.51 0.93
CA ASN A 149 24.80 -19.45 0.45
C ASN A 149 23.39 -19.06 0.90
N THR A 150 23.07 -17.77 0.90
CA THR A 150 21.76 -17.25 1.33
C THR A 150 21.10 -16.45 0.22
N CYS A 151 19.81 -16.70 0.03
CA CYS A 151 18.98 -15.87 -0.83
C CYS A 151 18.78 -14.49 -0.19
N TYR A 152 18.93 -13.44 -0.98
CA TYR A 152 18.69 -12.06 -0.57
C TYR A 152 17.82 -11.33 -1.60
N ALA A 153 17.12 -10.28 -1.18
CA ALA A 153 16.25 -9.53 -2.07
C ALA A 153 17.04 -8.82 -3.17
N ARG A 154 16.50 -8.82 -4.39
CA ARG A 154 17.00 -7.96 -5.47
C ARG A 154 16.68 -6.50 -5.20
N GLN A 155 17.39 -5.60 -5.88
CA GLN A 155 17.09 -4.17 -5.84
C GLN A 155 15.62 -3.89 -6.16
N GLY A 156 14.95 -3.12 -5.29
CA GLY A 156 13.53 -2.81 -5.37
C GLY A 156 12.59 -3.85 -4.75
N TYR A 157 13.14 -4.98 -4.30
CA TYR A 157 12.46 -5.99 -3.51
C TYR A 157 12.97 -6.00 -2.06
N CYS A 158 12.27 -6.71 -1.18
CA CYS A 158 12.60 -6.80 0.23
C CYS A 158 12.14 -8.14 0.81
N MET A 159 12.91 -8.66 1.77
CA MET A 159 12.53 -9.76 2.66
C MET A 159 12.03 -9.23 4.01
N SER A 160 12.50 -8.04 4.36
CA SER A 160 12.21 -7.35 5.59
C SER A 160 12.29 -5.84 5.40
N LYS A 161 11.82 -5.09 6.40
CA LYS A 161 11.95 -3.63 6.46
C LYS A 161 13.41 -3.14 6.35
N LEU A 162 14.40 -3.96 6.71
CA LEU A 162 15.82 -3.59 6.66
C LEU A 162 16.38 -3.54 5.23
N ASP A 163 15.69 -4.17 4.27
CA ASP A 163 16.08 -4.14 2.86
C ASP A 163 15.60 -2.87 2.15
N CYS A 164 14.71 -2.11 2.79
CA CYS A 164 14.13 -0.88 2.26
C CYS A 164 14.77 0.36 2.88
N ASN A 165 14.54 1.52 2.26
CA ASN A 165 15.00 2.76 2.84
C ASN A 165 14.29 3.05 4.18
N PRO A 166 14.87 3.88 5.08
CA PRO A 166 14.27 4.21 6.37
C PRO A 166 12.84 4.77 6.32
N TRP A 167 12.43 5.36 5.19
CA TRP A 167 11.10 5.92 4.91
C TRP A 167 10.16 4.97 4.15
N GLU A 168 10.58 3.74 3.93
CA GLU A 168 9.83 2.70 3.22
C GLU A 168 9.56 1.50 4.12
N ASP A 169 8.50 0.77 3.86
CA ASP A 169 8.21 -0.53 4.48
C ASP A 169 8.21 -1.63 3.41
N CYS A 170 8.50 -2.85 3.85
CA CYS A 170 8.35 -4.01 2.98
C CYS A 170 6.87 -4.41 2.88
N ASP A 171 6.36 -4.56 1.66
CA ASP A 171 5.06 -5.16 1.42
C ASP A 171 5.19 -6.68 1.33
N ASP A 172 4.89 -7.40 2.41
CA ASP A 172 5.02 -8.86 2.52
C ASP A 172 4.25 -9.64 1.44
N ARG A 173 3.25 -9.02 0.79
CA ARG A 173 2.48 -9.67 -0.29
C ARG A 173 3.20 -9.60 -1.63
N THR A 174 3.89 -8.49 -1.91
CA THR A 174 4.55 -8.25 -3.21
C THR A 174 6.08 -8.35 -3.13
N ASN A 175 6.62 -8.44 -1.91
CA ASN A 175 8.04 -8.35 -1.57
C ASN A 175 8.68 -7.08 -2.12
N LYS A 176 7.94 -5.97 -2.20
CA LYS A 176 8.45 -4.68 -2.72
C LYS A 176 8.47 -3.62 -1.62
N CYS A 177 9.46 -2.75 -1.70
CA CYS A 177 9.50 -1.56 -0.86
C CYS A 177 8.39 -0.60 -1.29
N LYS A 178 7.57 -0.18 -0.33
CA LYS A 178 6.52 0.83 -0.50
C LYS A 178 6.77 1.99 0.45
N LEU A 179 6.33 3.17 0.04
CA LEU A 179 6.38 4.35 0.91
C LEU A 179 5.59 4.10 2.20
N ARG A 180 6.18 4.50 3.33
CA ARG A 180 5.46 4.54 4.59
C ARG A 180 4.47 5.69 4.60
N GLU A 181 3.41 5.52 5.38
CA GLU A 181 2.43 6.57 5.61
C GLU A 181 3.11 7.81 6.21
N GLY A 182 2.82 8.98 5.63
CA GLY A 182 3.41 10.26 6.04
C GLY A 182 4.81 10.55 5.49
N TYR A 183 5.37 9.65 4.67
CA TYR A 183 6.64 9.84 3.97
C TYR A 183 6.45 10.03 2.46
N CYS A 184 7.49 10.54 1.80
CA CYS A 184 7.49 10.80 0.36
C CYS A 184 8.82 10.38 -0.30
N ALA A 185 8.75 9.94 -1.55
CA ALA A 185 9.94 9.69 -2.38
C ALA A 185 10.26 10.89 -3.29
N ASN A 186 9.23 11.68 -3.63
CA ASN A 186 9.27 12.85 -4.49
C ASN A 186 7.96 13.64 -4.32
N ASP A 187 7.85 14.80 -4.98
CA ASP A 187 6.67 15.67 -4.89
C ASP A 187 5.36 14.98 -5.29
N ALA A 188 5.40 14.02 -6.23
CA ALA A 188 4.20 13.28 -6.64
C ALA A 188 3.67 12.32 -5.56
N SER A 189 4.47 12.07 -4.52
CA SER A 189 4.04 11.33 -3.33
C SER A 189 3.22 12.19 -2.36
N CYS A 190 3.26 13.51 -2.52
CA CYS A 190 2.60 14.48 -1.65
C CYS A 190 1.33 15.06 -2.29
N GLN A 191 0.55 15.79 -1.49
CA GLN A 191 -0.58 16.55 -2.02
C GLN A 191 -0.08 17.71 -2.90
N LYS A 192 -0.91 18.21 -3.82
CA LYS A 192 -0.51 19.25 -4.79
C LYS A 192 0.02 20.56 -4.19
N TRP A 193 -0.32 20.85 -2.93
CA TRP A 193 0.11 22.04 -2.18
C TRP A 193 1.35 21.76 -1.30
N GLN A 194 1.88 20.54 -1.37
CA GLN A 194 3.04 20.08 -0.61
C GLN A 194 4.19 19.74 -1.56
N SER A 195 5.40 19.74 -1.02
CA SER A 195 6.61 19.26 -1.68
C SER A 195 7.32 18.26 -0.77
N CYS A 196 8.05 17.32 -1.36
CA CYS A 196 8.81 16.34 -0.63
C CYS A 196 10.16 16.91 -0.22
N ASP A 197 10.39 17.05 1.09
CA ASP A 197 11.72 17.29 1.60
C ASP A 197 12.55 16.01 1.49
N LEU A 198 13.45 15.94 0.52
CA LEU A 198 14.28 14.75 0.26
C LEU A 198 15.33 14.48 1.35
N SER A 199 15.54 15.39 2.30
CA SER A 199 16.44 15.16 3.44
C SER A 199 15.73 14.41 4.57
N THR A 200 14.46 14.72 4.81
CA THR A 200 13.64 14.10 5.86
C THR A 200 12.66 13.06 5.32
N HIS A 201 12.47 13.01 4.01
CA HIS A 201 11.44 12.27 3.30
C HIS A 201 10.02 12.56 3.80
N ARG A 202 9.75 13.80 4.20
CA ARG A 202 8.44 14.25 4.70
C ARG A 202 7.82 15.24 3.72
N CYS A 203 6.50 15.13 3.53
CA CYS A 203 5.75 16.16 2.82
C CYS A 203 5.69 17.42 3.68
N ILE A 204 6.22 18.52 3.16
CA ILE A 204 6.18 19.84 3.76
C ILE A 204 5.33 20.78 2.89
N THR A 205 4.86 21.88 3.47
CA THR A 205 4.12 22.91 2.72
C THR A 205 4.99 23.45 1.59
N ALA A 206 4.50 23.41 0.35
CA ALA A 206 5.23 23.95 -0.79
C ALA A 206 5.25 25.48 -0.76
N THR A 207 6.24 26.08 -1.43
CA THR A 207 6.34 27.54 -1.54
C THR A 207 5.07 28.12 -2.17
N GLY A 208 4.51 29.17 -1.56
CA GLY A 208 3.28 29.83 -2.01
C GLY A 208 1.98 29.16 -1.52
N PHE A 209 2.08 28.06 -0.79
CA PHE A 209 0.95 27.39 -0.14
C PHE A 209 1.05 27.52 1.39
N CYS A 210 -0.03 27.12 2.07
CA CYS A 210 -0.13 27.05 3.51
C CYS A 210 -0.76 25.71 3.93
N GLY A 211 -0.30 25.16 5.05
CA GLY A 211 -0.97 24.07 5.78
C GLY A 211 -1.75 24.60 6.98
N VAL A 212 -1.22 25.62 7.64
CA VAL A 212 -1.79 26.24 8.84
C VAL A 212 -1.72 27.76 8.78
N ASP A 213 -2.49 28.44 9.64
CA ASP A 213 -2.55 29.91 9.68
C ASP A 213 -1.19 30.56 9.95
N SER A 214 -0.30 29.90 10.71
CA SER A 214 1.04 30.42 11.00
C SER A 214 2.00 30.39 9.81
N ASP A 215 1.63 29.72 8.72
CA ASP A 215 2.38 29.76 7.46
C ASP A 215 2.09 31.06 6.68
N CYS A 216 1.08 31.81 7.09
CA CYS A 216 0.65 33.05 6.48
C CYS A 216 1.00 34.27 7.34
N ASP A 217 0.92 35.46 6.75
CA ASP A 217 1.02 36.70 7.51
C ASP A 217 -0.11 36.84 8.53
N SER A 218 0.10 37.62 9.59
CA SER A 218 -0.86 37.77 10.70
C SER A 218 -2.24 38.29 10.27
N TRP A 219 -2.32 39.01 9.15
CA TRP A 219 -3.56 39.55 8.57
C TRP A 219 -4.24 38.56 7.60
N GLN A 220 -3.64 37.40 7.37
CA GLN A 220 -4.14 36.32 6.54
C GLN A 220 -4.47 35.08 7.38
N TYR A 221 -5.19 34.15 6.77
CA TYR A 221 -5.43 32.80 7.30
C TYR A 221 -5.22 31.78 6.19
N CYS A 222 -4.98 30.53 6.58
CA CYS A 222 -4.81 29.47 5.62
C CYS A 222 -6.16 28.89 5.19
N SER A 223 -6.52 29.07 3.92
CA SER A 223 -7.71 28.44 3.36
C SER A 223 -7.47 26.94 3.17
N GLN A 224 -8.13 26.11 3.99
CA GLN A 224 -7.97 24.64 3.94
C GLN A 224 -8.50 24.01 2.64
N SER A 225 -9.29 24.72 1.82
CA SER A 225 -9.79 24.21 0.55
C SER A 225 -8.85 24.48 -0.63
N SER A 226 -8.12 25.61 -0.59
CA SER A 226 -7.19 26.01 -1.66
C SER A 226 -5.72 25.89 -1.25
N HIS A 227 -5.44 25.73 0.04
CA HIS A 227 -4.11 25.79 0.66
C HIS A 227 -3.34 27.07 0.31
N THR A 228 -4.07 28.18 0.16
CA THR A 228 -3.49 29.49 -0.09
C THR A 228 -3.81 30.44 1.05
N CYS A 229 -2.90 31.36 1.33
CA CYS A 229 -3.14 32.43 2.28
C CYS A 229 -4.19 33.40 1.73
N VAL A 230 -5.25 33.61 2.49
CA VAL A 230 -6.37 34.50 2.13
C VAL A 230 -6.49 35.59 3.21
N ALA A 231 -6.80 36.81 2.79
CA ALA A 231 -6.99 37.92 3.72
C ALA A 231 -8.13 37.63 4.70
N ARG A 232 -7.92 37.94 5.99
CA ARG A 232 -8.99 37.87 7.01
C ARG A 232 -10.02 38.97 6.74
N LYS A 233 -11.24 38.80 7.26
CA LYS A 233 -12.29 39.82 7.17
C LYS A 233 -11.79 41.17 7.71
N GLY A 234 -11.96 42.23 6.91
CA GLY A 234 -11.47 43.58 7.21
C GLY A 234 -10.05 43.86 6.74
N PHE A 235 -9.33 42.83 6.30
CA PHE A 235 -8.04 42.93 5.65
C PHE A 235 -8.13 42.65 4.15
N CYS A 236 -7.07 43.00 3.43
CA CYS A 236 -7.01 42.86 1.98
C CYS A 236 -5.57 42.61 1.50
N SER A 237 -5.44 41.77 0.48
CA SER A 237 -4.22 41.63 -0.32
C SER A 237 -4.27 42.55 -1.54
N THR A 238 -5.48 42.78 -2.07
CA THR A 238 -5.75 43.62 -3.23
C THR A 238 -7.06 44.37 -3.04
N THR A 239 -7.30 45.42 -3.84
CA THR A 239 -8.56 46.17 -3.80
C THR A 239 -9.79 45.30 -4.10
N SER A 240 -9.62 44.18 -4.80
CA SER A 240 -10.72 43.23 -5.06
C SER A 240 -11.26 42.56 -3.81
N ASP A 241 -10.49 42.53 -2.72
CA ASP A 241 -10.93 41.97 -1.43
C ASP A 241 -11.83 42.94 -0.65
N CYS A 242 -11.86 44.22 -1.04
CA CYS A 242 -12.65 45.27 -0.40
C CYS A 242 -14.05 45.39 -1.02
N VAL A 243 -14.98 46.05 -0.32
CA VAL A 243 -16.37 46.09 -0.76
C VAL A 243 -16.52 46.83 -2.09
N GLY A 244 -17.02 46.11 -3.09
CA GLY A 244 -17.21 46.61 -4.46
C GLY A 244 -15.97 46.49 -5.36
N GLY A 245 -14.86 45.97 -4.86
CA GLY A 245 -13.65 45.72 -5.63
C GLY A 245 -13.06 46.99 -6.27
N PRO A 246 -12.35 46.88 -7.42
CA PRO A 246 -11.71 48.02 -8.09
C PRO A 246 -12.66 49.15 -8.52
N ALA A 247 -13.94 48.86 -8.71
CA ALA A 247 -14.99 49.83 -9.04
C ALA A 247 -15.81 50.25 -7.82
N GLY A 248 -15.43 49.79 -6.63
CA GLY A 248 -16.13 50.00 -5.38
C GLY A 248 -15.88 51.36 -4.75
N TYR A 249 -16.29 51.47 -3.49
CA TYR A 249 -16.07 52.66 -2.67
C TYR A 249 -14.95 52.50 -1.65
N GLU A 250 -14.32 51.32 -1.62
CA GLU A 250 -13.15 51.01 -0.81
C GLU A 250 -11.97 50.61 -1.70
N PHE A 251 -10.76 50.86 -1.23
CA PHE A 251 -9.53 50.38 -1.83
C PHE A 251 -8.65 49.70 -0.78
N CYS A 252 -7.76 48.82 -1.22
CA CYS A 252 -6.83 48.17 -0.31
C CYS A 252 -5.61 49.07 -0.06
N ASP A 253 -5.39 49.45 1.19
CA ASP A 253 -4.13 50.04 1.59
C ASP A 253 -3.11 48.93 1.88
N ILE A 254 -2.19 48.69 0.95
CA ILE A 254 -1.19 47.61 1.02
C ILE A 254 -0.23 47.80 2.20
N SER A 255 -0.08 49.01 2.74
CA SER A 255 0.80 49.24 3.88
C SER A 255 0.24 48.71 5.21
N SER A 256 -1.07 48.78 5.40
CA SER A 256 -1.78 48.26 6.58
C SER A 256 -2.59 47.00 6.32
N HIS A 257 -2.69 46.60 5.05
CA HIS A 257 -3.58 45.55 4.56
C HIS A 257 -5.03 45.75 4.94
N THR A 258 -5.52 46.99 5.06
CA THR A 258 -6.91 47.29 5.45
C THR A 258 -7.65 47.98 4.32
N CYS A 259 -8.95 47.69 4.19
CA CYS A 259 -9.83 48.41 3.27
C CYS A 259 -10.09 49.84 3.77
N LYS A 260 -9.81 50.83 2.93
CA LYS A 260 -10.04 52.25 3.22
C LYS A 260 -11.01 52.85 2.22
N LEU A 261 -11.79 53.83 2.65
CA LEU A 261 -12.72 54.53 1.77
C LEU A 261 -11.98 55.34 0.71
N VAL A 262 -12.46 55.26 -0.53
CA VAL A 262 -12.04 56.15 -1.61
C VAL A 262 -12.52 57.57 -1.27
N ALA A 263 -11.70 58.58 -1.54
CA ALA A 263 -12.04 59.97 -1.25
C ALA A 263 -13.39 60.38 -1.87
N GLY A 264 -14.27 60.98 -1.05
CA GLY A 264 -15.63 61.38 -1.46
C GLY A 264 -16.67 60.26 -1.45
N LYS A 265 -16.30 59.03 -1.06
CA LYS A 265 -17.20 57.90 -0.87
C LYS A 265 -17.49 57.62 0.61
N CYS A 266 -18.51 56.81 0.86
CA CYS A 266 -18.95 56.46 2.21
C CYS A 266 -19.53 55.05 2.29
N ALA A 267 -19.34 54.39 3.45
CA ALA A 267 -20.01 53.14 3.81
C ALA A 267 -21.28 53.42 4.63
N ALA A 268 -21.23 54.42 5.52
CA ALA A 268 -22.30 54.87 6.40
C ALA A 268 -22.26 56.41 6.59
N ASP A 269 -23.28 56.96 7.24
CA ASP A 269 -23.38 58.41 7.53
C ASP A 269 -22.20 58.94 8.36
N SER A 270 -21.60 58.09 9.20
CA SER A 270 -20.43 58.45 10.02
C SER A 270 -19.19 58.80 9.21
N ASP A 271 -19.14 58.39 7.95
CA ASP A 271 -18.01 58.65 7.06
C ASP A 271 -18.14 60.01 6.35
N CYS A 272 -19.31 60.63 6.45
CA CYS A 272 -19.62 61.92 5.85
C CYS A 272 -19.51 63.05 6.88
N LYS A 273 -19.45 64.29 6.41
CA LYS A 273 -19.45 65.46 7.30
C LYS A 273 -20.79 65.58 8.02
N GLU A 274 -20.84 66.31 9.12
CA GLU A 274 -22.05 66.42 9.96
C GLU A 274 -23.29 66.92 9.19
N TRP A 275 -23.10 67.69 8.12
CA TRP A 275 -24.15 68.20 7.23
C TRP A 275 -24.48 67.30 6.03
N GLU A 276 -23.83 66.16 5.89
CA GLU A 276 -23.99 65.21 4.79
C GLU A 276 -24.53 63.87 5.30
N THR A 277 -25.17 63.11 4.42
CA THR A 277 -25.61 61.73 4.65
C THR A 277 -25.06 60.86 3.52
N CYS A 278 -24.78 59.61 3.85
CA CYS A 278 -24.29 58.65 2.89
C CYS A 278 -25.43 58.13 2.02
N ASN A 279 -25.40 58.44 0.73
CA ASN A 279 -26.30 57.79 -0.21
C ASN A 279 -25.82 56.34 -0.43
N LEU A 280 -26.50 55.37 0.18
CA LEU A 280 -26.11 53.95 0.12
C LEU A 280 -26.20 53.33 -1.29
N GLN A 281 -26.90 53.98 -2.23
CA GLN A 281 -27.03 53.52 -3.61
C GLN A 281 -25.84 53.99 -4.47
N THR A 282 -25.41 55.24 -4.34
CA THR A 282 -24.27 55.81 -5.10
C THR A 282 -22.94 55.75 -4.33
N ARG A 283 -23.02 55.43 -3.03
CA ARG A 283 -21.92 55.39 -2.06
C ARG A 283 -21.17 56.72 -1.95
N THR A 284 -21.89 57.83 -2.12
CA THR A 284 -21.34 59.19 -2.04
C THR A 284 -22.01 59.97 -0.92
N CYS A 285 -21.23 60.85 -0.29
CA CYS A 285 -21.77 61.79 0.67
C CYS A 285 -22.57 62.86 -0.07
N VAL A 286 -23.85 62.98 0.27
CA VAL A 286 -24.75 63.99 -0.29
C VAL A 286 -25.22 64.91 0.82
N ALA A 287 -25.46 66.18 0.51
CA ALA A 287 -25.94 67.14 1.49
C ALA A 287 -27.30 66.72 2.07
N LYS A 288 -27.49 66.83 3.39
CA LYS A 288 -28.78 66.62 4.04
C LYS A 288 -29.78 67.69 3.56
N SER A 289 -31.08 67.42 3.70
CA SER A 289 -32.12 68.41 3.37
C SER A 289 -31.87 69.74 4.10
N GLY A 290 -31.87 70.84 3.35
CA GLY A 290 -31.56 72.20 3.85
C GLY A 290 -30.06 72.53 3.96
N TYR A 291 -29.17 71.58 3.63
CA TYR A 291 -27.74 71.79 3.48
C TYR A 291 -27.30 71.72 2.02
N CYS A 292 -26.07 72.15 1.73
CA CYS A 292 -25.55 72.15 0.36
C CYS A 292 -24.03 72.09 0.28
N ASN A 293 -23.52 71.48 -0.80
CA ASN A 293 -22.12 71.58 -1.25
C ASN A 293 -21.99 72.54 -2.44
N SER A 294 -23.06 72.69 -3.22
CA SER A 294 -23.14 73.63 -4.34
C SER A 294 -24.59 74.09 -4.55
N ASN A 295 -24.80 75.05 -5.45
CA ASN A 295 -26.14 75.57 -5.75
C ASN A 295 -27.11 74.51 -6.28
N SER A 296 -26.63 73.40 -6.86
CA SER A 296 -27.50 72.33 -7.36
C SER A 296 -28.17 71.51 -6.27
N ASP A 297 -27.66 71.59 -5.04
CA ASP A 297 -28.24 70.88 -3.89
C ASP A 297 -29.45 71.64 -3.30
N CYS A 298 -29.66 72.89 -3.71
CA CYS A 298 -30.72 73.75 -3.22
C CYS A 298 -31.92 73.78 -4.16
N SER A 299 -33.11 74.08 -3.60
CA SER A 299 -34.33 74.16 -4.39
C SER A 299 -34.28 75.34 -5.37
N SER A 300 -35.14 75.31 -6.39
CA SER A 300 -35.26 76.44 -7.32
C SER A 300 -35.54 77.74 -6.56
N GLY A 301 -34.77 78.80 -6.86
CA GLY A 301 -34.84 80.07 -6.15
C GLY A 301 -33.96 80.17 -4.90
N GLN A 302 -33.13 79.16 -4.62
CA GLN A 302 -32.16 79.15 -3.52
C GLN A 302 -30.71 79.06 -4.01
N GLY A 303 -29.79 79.55 -3.19
CA GLY A 303 -28.35 79.49 -3.40
C GLY A 303 -27.69 78.76 -2.23
N CYS A 304 -26.47 78.28 -2.46
CA CYS A 304 -25.68 77.60 -1.44
C CYS A 304 -24.67 78.54 -0.79
N ASP A 305 -24.72 78.67 0.54
CA ASP A 305 -23.58 79.21 1.30
C ASP A 305 -22.65 78.07 1.68
N THR A 306 -21.56 77.93 0.93
CA THR A 306 -20.54 76.89 1.17
C THR A 306 -19.72 77.12 2.44
N THR A 307 -19.85 78.27 3.11
CA THR A 307 -19.16 78.55 4.38
C THR A 307 -19.84 77.86 5.55
N ILE A 308 -21.18 77.81 5.53
CA ILE A 308 -22.01 77.19 6.58
C ILE A 308 -22.78 75.95 6.06
N HIS A 309 -22.60 75.62 4.78
CA HIS A 309 -23.25 74.55 4.06
C HIS A 309 -24.79 74.61 4.13
N ARG A 310 -25.39 75.80 4.00
CA ARG A 310 -26.86 76.00 4.08
C ARG A 310 -27.42 76.57 2.78
N CYS A 311 -28.59 76.08 2.39
CA CYS A 311 -29.38 76.72 1.36
C CYS A 311 -30.04 78.01 1.89
N TYR A 312 -29.90 79.11 1.14
CA TYR A 312 -30.56 80.37 1.43
C TYR A 312 -31.40 80.83 0.25
N ASN A 313 -32.49 81.54 0.52
CA ASN A 313 -33.34 82.08 -0.53
C ASN A 313 -32.56 83.16 -1.30
N LEU A 314 -32.56 83.09 -2.63
CA LEU A 314 -31.88 84.11 -3.46
C LEU A 314 -32.72 85.39 -3.58
N TYR A 315 -34.04 85.25 -3.53
CA TYR A 315 -34.99 86.33 -3.76
C TYR A 315 -35.78 86.68 -2.50
N CYS A 316 -36.06 87.96 -2.32
CA CYS A 316 -36.80 88.48 -1.17
C CYS A 316 -37.60 89.74 -1.51
N MET A 317 -38.70 89.96 -0.77
CA MET A 317 -39.44 91.22 -0.73
C MET A 317 -39.23 91.95 0.60
N THR A 318 -38.94 91.21 1.66
CA THR A 318 -38.74 91.63 3.04
C THR A 318 -37.61 90.82 3.67
N ASP A 319 -37.06 91.29 4.79
CA ASP A 319 -36.03 90.54 5.53
C ASP A 319 -36.50 89.16 6.00
N SER A 320 -37.81 88.96 6.22
CA SER A 320 -38.38 87.66 6.61
C SER A 320 -38.37 86.62 5.49
N ASP A 321 -38.17 87.02 4.24
CA ASP A 321 -38.05 86.08 3.12
C ASP A 321 -36.64 85.47 3.01
N CYS A 322 -35.67 86.02 3.75
CA CYS A 322 -34.31 85.54 3.76
C CYS A 322 -34.08 84.50 4.87
N SER A 323 -33.21 83.52 4.60
CA SER A 323 -32.78 82.54 5.60
C SER A 323 -32.03 83.21 6.75
N ALA A 324 -31.98 82.55 7.92
CA ALA A 324 -31.27 83.07 9.08
C ALA A 324 -29.81 83.45 8.75
N GLY A 325 -29.40 84.66 9.13
CA GLY A 325 -28.08 85.22 8.79
C GLY A 325 -28.04 86.04 7.49
N TYR A 326 -29.17 86.20 6.81
CA TYR A 326 -29.31 86.99 5.58
C TYR A 326 -30.33 88.12 5.75
N LYS A 327 -30.13 89.23 5.03
CA LYS A 327 -31.09 90.34 4.91
C LYS A 327 -31.46 90.60 3.47
N CYS A 328 -32.62 91.22 3.28
CA CYS A 328 -33.11 91.56 1.96
C CYS A 328 -32.50 92.88 1.48
N SER A 329 -31.87 92.84 0.31
CA SER A 329 -31.55 94.06 -0.43
C SER A 329 -32.78 94.51 -1.20
N PHE A 330 -33.41 95.61 -0.75
CA PHE A 330 -34.59 96.16 -1.43
C PHE A 330 -34.28 96.70 -2.84
N VAL A 331 -33.00 96.93 -3.15
CA VAL A 331 -32.55 97.42 -4.47
C VAL A 331 -32.41 96.27 -5.46
N SER A 332 -31.72 95.19 -5.08
CA SER A 332 -31.47 94.04 -5.95
C SER A 332 -32.52 92.92 -5.81
N ARG A 333 -33.46 93.07 -4.87
CA ARG A 333 -34.46 92.05 -4.49
C ARG A 333 -33.83 90.69 -4.16
N SER A 334 -32.62 90.72 -3.61
CA SER A 334 -31.82 89.54 -3.32
C SER A 334 -31.37 89.49 -1.86
N CYS A 335 -31.32 88.28 -1.30
CA CYS A 335 -30.77 88.10 0.04
C CYS A 335 -29.24 88.19 0.01
N TYR A 336 -28.66 88.94 0.94
CA TYR A 336 -27.22 89.04 1.14
C TYR A 336 -26.86 88.71 2.59
N LYS A 337 -25.65 88.19 2.79
CA LYS A 337 -25.15 87.77 4.11
C LYS A 337 -24.82 89.00 4.96
N VAL A 338 -25.21 88.97 6.22
CA VAL A 338 -25.01 90.07 7.21
C VAL A 338 -23.91 89.70 8.19
#